data_AF-A0A833I3N3-F1
#
_entry.id   AF-A0A833I3N3-F1
#
_cell.length_a   1.000
_cell.length_b   1.000
_cell.length_c   1.000
_cell.angle_alpha   90.00
_cell.angle_beta   90.00
_cell.angle_gamma   90.00
#
_symmetry.space_group_name_H-M   'P 1'
#
loop_
_entity.id
_entity.type
_entity.pdbx_description
1 polymer ?
#
loop_
_entity_poly.entity_id
_entity_poly.type
_entity_poly.pdbx_seq_one_letter_code
_entity_poly.pdbx_strand_id
1 'polypeptide(L)'
;MFPESKVTEIYCMADDFCKEFTLQQEKYMIKDMKTMHRNKPNRMSDAEIMVILILFHSGGFRCFKHYYKEYVCKHLKHLFPRQVSYNRFVELEK
;
A
#
# COMPACT_ATOMS: atom_id res chain seq x y z
N MET A 1 16.11 4.33 -10.97
CA MET A 1 15.01 5.11 -10.37
C MET A 1 13.80 4.93 -11.26
N PHE A 2 12.63 4.59 -10.72
CA PHE A 2 11.44 4.36 -11.54
C PHE A 2 10.94 5.69 -12.14
N PRO A 3 10.61 5.74 -13.45
CA PRO A 3 9.94 6.91 -14.03
C PRO A 3 8.60 7.16 -13.31
N GLU A 4 8.28 8.42 -13.03
CA GLU A 4 7.02 8.78 -12.35
C GLU A 4 5.80 8.27 -13.11
N SER A 5 5.81 8.36 -14.45
CA SER A 5 4.74 7.84 -15.31
C SER A 5 4.48 6.34 -15.09
N LYS A 6 5.54 5.55 -14.86
CA LYS A 6 5.42 4.12 -14.56
C LYS A 6 4.88 3.87 -13.16
N VAL A 7 5.25 4.69 -12.18
CA VAL A 7 4.67 4.60 -10.84
C VAL A 7 3.18 4.93 -10.86
N THR A 8 2.79 5.97 -11.59
CA THR A 8 1.38 6.35 -11.78
C THR A 8 0.58 5.26 -12.49
N GLU A 9 1.13 4.65 -13.54
CA GLU A 9 0.49 3.53 -14.25
C GLU A 9 0.21 2.35 -13.32
N ILE A 10 1.21 1.94 -12.53
CA ILE A 10 1.06 0.86 -11.53
C ILE A 10 0.05 1.27 -10.46
N TYR A 11 0.05 2.53 -10.03
CA TYR A 11 -0.92 3.03 -9.05
C TYR A 11 -2.36 2.95 -9.57
N CYS A 12 -2.64 3.38 -10.80
CA CYS A 12 -3.97 3.26 -11.38
C CYS A 12 -4.44 1.80 -11.43
N MET A 13 -3.57 0.89 -11.87
CA MET A 13 -3.90 -0.55 -11.88
C MET A 13 -4.17 -1.11 -10.49
N ALA A 14 -3.38 -0.72 -9.48
CA ALA A 14 -3.57 -1.15 -8.11
C ALA A 14 -4.86 -0.57 -7.49
N ASP A 15 -5.16 0.69 -7.74
CA ASP A 15 -6.36 1.35 -7.25
C ASP A 15 -7.65 0.74 -7.82
N ASP A 16 -7.67 0.48 -9.13
CA ASP A 16 -8.80 -0.19 -9.78
C ASP A 16 -8.96 -1.63 -9.29
N PHE A 17 -7.86 -2.35 -9.09
CA PHE A 17 -7.88 -3.69 -8.47
C PHE A 17 -8.43 -3.64 -7.05
N CYS A 18 -7.95 -2.73 -6.19
CA CYS A 18 -8.40 -2.61 -4.81
C CYS A 18 -9.90 -2.33 -4.73
N LYS A 19 -10.44 -1.44 -5.57
CA LYS A 19 -11.87 -1.13 -5.60
C LYS A 19 -12.71 -2.37 -5.91
N GLU A 20 -12.34 -3.11 -6.97
CA GLU A 20 -13.05 -4.33 -7.33
C GLU A 20 -12.90 -5.41 -6.25
N PHE A 21 -11.69 -5.56 -5.71
CA PHE A 21 -11.42 -6.53 -4.66
C PHE A 21 -12.21 -6.24 -3.38
N THR A 22 -12.35 -4.99 -2.96
CA THR A 22 -13.17 -4.61 -1.81
C THR A 22 -14.63 -5.02 -2.01
N LEU A 23 -15.21 -4.81 -3.20
CA LEU A 23 -16.58 -5.23 -3.50
C LEU A 23 -16.75 -6.76 -3.40
N GLN A 24 -15.80 -7.52 -3.94
CA GLN A 24 -15.83 -8.98 -3.85
C GLN A 24 -15.63 -9.45 -2.41
N GLN A 25 -14.71 -8.82 -1.67
CA GLN A 25 -14.42 -9.14 -0.28
C GLN A 25 -15.67 -8.94 0.59
N GLU A 26 -16.35 -7.80 0.47
CA GLU A 26 -17.58 -7.52 1.22
C GLU A 26 -18.71 -8.52 0.92
N LYS A 27 -18.78 -9.01 -0.33
CA LYS A 27 -19.79 -9.97 -0.77
C LYS A 27 -19.58 -11.37 -0.21
N TYR A 28 -18.32 -11.81 -0.10
CA TYR A 28 -17.97 -13.19 0.24
C TYR A 28 -17.41 -13.38 1.66
N MET A 29 -16.99 -12.30 2.36
CA MET A 29 -16.52 -12.41 3.74
C MET A 29 -17.68 -12.68 4.71
N ILE A 30 -17.47 -13.69 5.58
CA ILE A 30 -18.33 -13.91 6.73
C ILE A 30 -18.07 -12.79 7.74
N LYS A 31 -19.10 -12.01 8.07
CA LYS A 31 -19.01 -10.95 9.07
C LYS A 31 -18.83 -11.58 10.46
N ASP A 32 -17.77 -11.20 11.16
CA ASP A 32 -17.65 -11.50 12.58
C ASP A 32 -18.59 -10.59 13.36
N MET A 33 -19.69 -11.15 13.85
CA MET A 33 -20.71 -10.44 14.62
C MET A 33 -20.34 -10.28 16.10
N LYS A 34 -19.24 -10.91 16.57
CA LYS A 34 -18.89 -10.95 18.01
C LYS A 34 -18.09 -9.75 18.49
N THR A 35 -17.40 -9.05 17.60
CA THR A 35 -16.53 -7.93 17.94
C THR A 35 -16.82 -6.71 17.07
N MET A 36 -17.35 -5.66 17.67
CA MET A 36 -17.44 -4.34 17.03
C MET A 36 -16.03 -3.76 16.90
N HIS A 37 -15.39 -4.01 15.78
CA HIS A 37 -14.08 -3.44 15.47
C HIS A 37 -14.21 -1.96 15.10
N ARG A 38 -13.18 -1.18 15.46
CA ARG A 38 -13.11 0.24 15.11
C ARG A 38 -12.87 0.38 13.61
N ASN A 39 -13.88 0.85 12.88
CA ASN A 39 -13.78 1.18 11.44
C ASN A 39 -13.09 2.54 11.22
N LYS A 40 -11.82 2.66 11.63
CA LYS A 40 -11.01 3.85 11.32
C LYS A 40 -10.19 3.57 10.06
N PRO A 41 -10.40 4.28 8.95
CA PRO A 41 -9.62 4.08 7.75
C PRO A 41 -8.14 4.34 8.04
N ASN A 42 -7.29 3.53 7.43
CA ASN A 42 -5.86 3.70 7.54
C ASN A 42 -5.42 5.01 6.85
N ARG A 43 -4.28 5.55 7.28
CA ARG A 43 -3.74 6.79 6.71
C ARG A 43 -3.24 6.59 5.27
N MET A 44 -2.73 5.39 4.98
CA MET A 44 -2.28 4.95 3.67
C MET A 44 -3.28 3.93 3.13
N SER A 45 -3.67 4.07 1.87
CA SER A 45 -4.59 3.17 1.18
C SER A 45 -3.92 1.85 0.81
N ASP A 46 -4.73 0.80 0.61
CA ASP A 46 -4.24 -0.52 0.19
C ASP A 46 -3.53 -0.45 -1.17
N ALA A 47 -4.03 0.39 -2.08
CA ALA A 47 -3.40 0.65 -3.37
C ALA A 47 -1.98 1.26 -3.21
N GLU A 48 -1.82 2.25 -2.33
CA GLU A 48 -0.48 2.82 -2.03
C GLU A 48 0.47 1.77 -1.46
N ILE A 49 -0.01 0.92 -0.55
CA ILE A 49 0.77 -0.18 0.03
C ILE A 49 1.20 -1.16 -1.07
N MET A 50 0.26 -1.60 -1.92
CA MET A 50 0.51 -2.51 -3.04
C MET A 50 1.56 -1.94 -4.00
N VAL A 51 1.46 -0.67 -4.39
CA VAL A 51 2.42 -0.04 -5.30
C VAL A 51 3.81 -0.02 -4.68
N ILE A 52 3.95 0.33 -3.40
CA ILE A 52 5.24 0.34 -2.70
C ILE A 52 5.87 -1.05 -2.70
N LEU A 53 5.08 -2.11 -2.49
CA LEU A 53 5.52 -3.51 -2.51
C LEU A 53 5.88 -3.99 -3.93
N ILE A 54 5.09 -3.64 -4.93
CA ILE A 54 5.39 -3.97 -6.34
C ILE A 54 6.72 -3.32 -6.75
N LEU A 55 6.90 -2.03 -6.47
CA LEU A 55 8.13 -1.31 -6.77
C LEU A 55 9.34 -1.87 -6.00
N PHE A 56 9.15 -2.35 -4.78
CA PHE A 56 10.19 -3.04 -4.01
C PHE A 56 10.66 -4.30 -4.74
N HIS A 57 9.73 -5.17 -5.12
CA HIS A 57 10.02 -6.43 -5.81
C HIS A 57 10.61 -6.20 -7.21
N SER A 58 10.04 -5.28 -7.99
CA SER A 58 10.55 -4.94 -9.32
C SER A 58 11.91 -4.23 -9.27
N GLY A 59 12.22 -3.53 -8.18
CA GLY A 59 13.46 -2.77 -8.02
C GLY A 59 14.66 -3.60 -7.58
N GLY A 60 14.46 -4.88 -7.23
CA GLY A 60 15.54 -5.78 -6.81
C GLY A 60 16.19 -5.39 -5.48
N PHE A 61 15.49 -4.63 -4.64
CA PHE A 61 15.99 -4.23 -3.32
C PHE A 61 16.04 -5.44 -2.39
N ARG A 62 17.14 -5.60 -1.64
CA ARG A 62 17.30 -6.74 -0.71
C ARG A 62 16.61 -6.52 0.63
N CYS A 63 16.60 -5.28 1.12
CA CYS A 63 16.12 -4.95 2.46
C CYS A 63 14.95 -3.96 2.38
N PHE A 64 13.74 -4.41 2.68
CA PHE A 64 12.53 -3.58 2.61
C PHE A 64 12.61 -2.34 3.51
N LYS A 65 13.16 -2.48 4.73
CA LYS A 65 13.36 -1.36 5.66
C LYS A 65 14.22 -0.23 5.09
N HIS A 66 15.29 -0.60 4.40
CA HIS A 66 16.18 0.37 3.78
C HIS A 66 15.50 1.02 2.57
N TYR A 67 14.88 0.21 1.71
CA TYR A 67 14.09 0.69 0.57
C TYR A 67 13.02 1.70 1.00
N TYR A 68 12.21 1.38 2.01
CA TYR A 68 11.14 2.26 2.47
C TYR A 68 11.70 3.59 3.00
N LYS A 69 12.67 3.53 3.93
CA LYS A 69 13.19 4.73 4.60
C LYS A 69 14.05 5.61 3.71
N GLU A 70 14.90 5.01 2.89
CA GLU A 70 15.91 5.72 2.13
C GLU A 70 15.44 6.06 0.72
N TYR A 71 14.54 5.27 0.13
CA TYR A 71 14.03 5.53 -1.21
C TYR A 71 12.61 6.10 -1.20
N VAL A 72 11.64 5.39 -0.64
CA VAL A 72 10.22 5.83 -0.67
C VAL A 72 10.02 7.13 0.11
N CYS A 73 10.53 7.21 1.34
CA CYS A 73 10.33 8.38 2.19
C CYS A 73 11.10 9.63 1.73
N LYS A 74 12.19 9.46 0.99
CA LYS A 74 13.03 10.58 0.53
C LYS A 74 12.70 11.00 -0.89
N HIS A 75 12.57 10.06 -1.81
CA HIS A 75 12.44 10.34 -3.24
C HIS A 75 10.99 10.28 -3.74
N LEU A 76 10.15 9.42 -3.16
CA LEU A 76 8.75 9.25 -3.60
C LEU A 76 7.75 9.98 -2.70
N LYS A 77 8.21 10.92 -1.87
CA LYS A 77 7.36 11.64 -0.91
C LYS A 77 6.20 12.40 -1.53
N HIS A 78 6.40 12.94 -2.72
CA HIS A 78 5.36 13.68 -3.44
C HIS A 78 4.27 12.75 -3.97
N LEU A 79 4.60 11.51 -4.33
CA LEU A 79 3.64 10.49 -4.79
C LEU A 79 2.87 9.87 -3.62
N PHE A 80 3.52 9.73 -2.47
CA PHE A 80 2.92 9.20 -1.25
C PHE A 80 2.97 10.26 -0.15
N PRO A 81 2.09 11.27 -0.15
CA PRO A 81 2.18 12.37 0.82
C PRO A 81 1.77 11.96 2.25
N ARG A 82 1.02 10.87 2.40
CA ARG A 82 0.44 10.40 3.68
C ARG A 82 1.15 9.18 4.25
N GLN A 83 2.47 9.11 4.08
CA GLN A 83 3.29 8.00 4.55
C GLN A 83 3.14 7.73 6.05
N VAL A 84 3.22 6.46 6.40
CA VAL A 84 3.26 5.99 7.79
C VAL A 84 4.71 5.68 8.18
N SER A 85 4.97 5.43 9.47
CA SER A 85 6.29 4.95 9.88
C SER A 85 6.52 3.54 9.32
N TYR A 86 7.78 3.14 9.15
CA TYR A 86 8.12 1.78 8.69
C TYR A 86 7.43 0.69 9.53
N ASN A 87 7.46 0.81 10.86
CA ASN A 87 6.82 -0.17 11.74
C ASN A 87 5.31 -0.23 11.47
N ARG A 88 4.67 0.92 11.33
CA ARG A 88 3.24 0.98 11.01
C ARG A 88 2.95 0.38 9.63
N PHE A 89 3.81 0.61 8.64
CA PHE A 89 3.66 -0.01 7.32
C PHE A 89 3.68 -1.54 7.42
N VAL A 90 4.64 -2.11 8.15
CA VAL A 90 4.76 -3.58 8.32
C VAL A 90 3.58 -4.17 9.11
N GLU A 91 3.00 -3.42 10.06
CA GLU A 91 1.76 -3.82 10.73
C GLU A 91 0.56 -3.89 9.79
N LEU A 92 0.53 -3.07 8.74
CA LEU A 92 -0.56 -3.00 7.76
C LEU A 92 -0.41 -4.00 6.62
N GLU A 93 0.80 -4.53 6.42
CA GLU A 93 1.06 -5.63 5.48
C GLU A 93 0.43 -6.96 5.95
N LYS A 94 0.16 -7.09 7.25
CA LYS A 94 -0.40 -8.30 7.88
C LYS A 94 -1.91 -8.33 7.88
#